data_AF-A0A349DXF1-F1
#
_entry.id   AF-A0A349DXF1-F1
#
_cell.length_a   1.000
_cell.length_b   1.000
_cell.length_c   1.000
_cell.angle_alpha   90.00
_cell.angle_beta   90.00
_cell.angle_gamma   90.00
#
_symmetry.space_group_name_H-M   'P 1'
#
loop_
_entity.id
_entity.type
_entity.pdbx_description
1 polymer ?
#
loop_
_entity_poly.entity_id
_entity_poly.type
_entity_poly.pdbx_seq_one_letter_code
_entity_poly.pdbx_strand_id
1 'polypeptide(L)'
;DYFSNFLMALNGEFRNLQVIDKIPLPNESFYGKAFASGNLKVTGYIDNLVELKVNASSEKGTRLYMPLDGYTDVSQKSYIEFVNLKDTLKKEENTIKKVNLNGLKMDFNLDLNENAQFEIIFDKQAGDLIRATGNGKLNVEMDEEGDFSIFGDYVISKGTYNFTLLNLINKGFDINAGSKVSFIGDVYDSDIDIRAKYLRQVSLLPLLNLDQLENPQNPEYRRRYPVNVLLNLQGKLLNPEIKLDLDLGDANRIPDPVLSNAFRSVAATIQTDEQERNRQVFSVLVLQRFSPRNSFGGLGAATGSSLSELLSNQLSNWVSQVDKNLELTLDLDPSALDAAQLNVSYSLFDGRLRISREGGFTNTQNQTDVASVVGEWTLEYMLSPDGRFRAKMYNKNNQGLLNNVSLTNATTTTAGFSLLYTESFSSLGDLIKFGKKKKKRKKRNSKSTQSLPKNKKTKKQRKTDKATDPKTINH
;
A
#
# COMPACT_ATOMS: atom_id res chain seq x y z
N ASP A 1 29.43 57.95 0.46
CA ASP A 1 29.34 58.15 -1.00
C ASP A 1 30.50 57.62 -1.85
N TYR A 2 31.58 57.04 -1.30
CA TYR A 2 32.70 56.54 -2.12
C TYR A 2 32.62 55.06 -2.55
N PHE A 3 31.49 54.38 -2.29
CA PHE A 3 31.31 52.96 -2.61
C PHE A 3 30.02 52.65 -3.39
N SER A 4 29.28 53.66 -3.87
CA SER A 4 28.13 53.45 -4.75
C SER A 4 28.59 53.05 -6.15
N ASN A 5 28.00 52.01 -6.75
CA ASN A 5 28.32 51.45 -8.07
C ASN A 5 29.62 50.63 -8.15
N PHE A 6 29.90 49.80 -7.14
CA PHE A 6 31.01 48.85 -7.22
C PHE A 6 30.71 47.75 -8.25
N LEU A 7 31.39 47.80 -9.41
CA LEU A 7 31.32 46.77 -10.44
C LEU A 7 32.18 45.57 -10.03
N MET A 8 31.54 44.43 -9.84
CA MET A 8 32.17 43.14 -9.60
C MET A 8 32.29 42.39 -10.93
N ALA A 9 33.50 41.89 -11.20
CA ALA A 9 33.79 41.01 -12.33
C ALA A 9 34.81 39.97 -11.87
N LEU A 10 34.31 38.90 -11.24
CA LEU A 10 35.12 37.83 -10.68
C LEU A 10 35.03 36.60 -11.59
N ASN A 11 36.17 36.00 -11.90
CA ASN A 11 36.24 34.69 -12.54
C ASN A 11 37.01 33.76 -11.61
N GLY A 12 36.52 32.53 -11.45
CA GLY A 12 37.15 31.54 -10.60
C GLY A 12 37.05 30.14 -11.19
N GLU A 13 38.03 29.31 -10.85
CA GLU A 13 37.98 27.87 -11.06
C GLU A 13 37.99 27.17 -9.71
N PHE A 14 37.26 26.08 -9.61
CA PHE A 14 37.19 25.29 -8.39
C PHE A 14 37.26 23.80 -8.73
N ARG A 15 37.83 23.02 -7.82
CA ARG A 15 37.99 21.57 -7.97
C ARG A 15 37.56 20.88 -6.70
N ASN A 16 36.66 19.90 -6.84
CA ASN A 16 36.11 19.11 -5.75
C ASN A 16 35.67 19.98 -4.54
N LEU A 17 35.05 21.12 -4.85
CA LEU A 17 34.56 22.06 -3.84
C LEU A 17 33.19 21.58 -3.35
N GLN A 18 32.98 21.60 -2.03
CA GLN A 18 31.65 21.42 -1.47
C GLN A 18 30.82 22.67 -1.76
N VAL A 19 29.91 22.58 -2.72
CA VAL A 19 29.07 23.69 -3.18
C VAL A 19 27.70 23.72 -2.49
N ILE A 20 27.27 22.58 -1.94
CA ILE A 20 26.02 22.46 -1.16
C ILE A 20 26.32 21.76 0.16
N ASP A 21 25.86 22.34 1.26
CA ASP A 21 25.73 21.70 2.57
C ASP A 21 24.41 22.14 3.22
N LYS A 22 23.33 21.45 2.84
CA LYS A 22 21.98 21.81 3.27
C LYS A 22 21.43 20.70 4.14
N ILE A 23 21.13 21.03 5.40
CA ILE A 23 20.47 20.13 6.33
C ILE A 23 18.97 20.01 5.97
N PRO A 24 18.32 18.87 6.26
CA PRO A 24 16.89 18.72 6.03
C PRO A 24 16.11 19.68 6.93
N LEU A 25 15.41 20.65 6.31
CA LEU A 25 14.48 21.55 6.99
C LEU A 25 13.06 21.34 6.43
N PRO A 26 12.02 21.67 7.20
CA PRO A 26 10.64 21.64 6.70
C PRO A 26 10.48 22.53 5.47
N ASN A 27 9.70 22.07 4.49
CA ASN A 27 9.33 22.81 3.27
C ASN A 27 10.48 23.16 2.32
N GLU A 28 11.61 22.45 2.39
CA GLU A 28 12.69 22.60 1.44
C GLU A 28 12.53 21.66 0.24
N SER A 29 12.63 22.19 -0.99
CA SER A 29 12.54 21.38 -2.22
C SER A 29 13.67 20.36 -2.37
N PHE A 30 14.82 20.61 -1.74
CA PHE A 30 15.94 19.67 -1.70
C PHE A 30 16.87 19.94 -0.51
N TYR A 31 17.66 18.93 -0.13
CA TYR A 31 18.74 19.03 0.85
C TYR A 31 19.87 18.04 0.53
N GLY A 32 20.97 18.08 1.29
CA GLY A 32 22.09 17.16 1.16
C GLY A 32 23.44 17.84 0.97
N LYS A 33 24.39 17.11 0.40
CA LYS A 33 25.76 17.59 0.15
C LYS A 33 26.10 17.42 -1.32
N ALA A 34 26.69 18.44 -1.93
CA ALA A 34 27.19 18.34 -3.30
C ALA A 34 28.62 18.82 -3.39
N PHE A 35 29.41 18.05 -4.13
CA PHE A 35 30.78 18.36 -4.50
C PHE A 35 30.82 18.56 -6.01
N ALA A 36 31.54 19.59 -6.46
CA ALA A 36 31.63 19.89 -7.87
C ALA A 36 33.02 20.46 -8.24
N SER A 37 33.36 20.29 -9.51
CA SER A 37 34.51 20.95 -10.15
C SER A 37 34.00 21.76 -11.33
N GLY A 38 34.58 22.94 -11.56
CA GLY A 38 34.07 23.82 -12.61
C GLY A 38 34.68 25.21 -12.62
N ASN A 39 34.01 26.09 -13.34
CA ASN A 39 34.28 27.52 -13.35
C ASN A 39 33.05 28.31 -12.93
N LEU A 40 33.30 29.48 -12.36
CA LEU A 40 32.28 30.44 -11.99
C LEU A 40 32.68 31.82 -12.47
N LYS A 41 31.67 32.60 -12.86
CA LYS A 41 31.80 33.99 -13.22
C LYS A 41 30.73 34.77 -12.49
N VAL A 42 31.13 35.81 -11.77
CA VAL A 42 30.24 36.72 -11.07
C VAL A 42 30.41 38.10 -11.69
N THR A 43 29.33 38.67 -12.22
CA THR A 43 29.33 39.99 -12.86
C THR A 43 28.15 40.81 -12.41
N GLY A 44 28.37 42.08 -12.06
CA GLY A 44 27.27 42.97 -11.71
C GLY A 44 27.67 44.05 -10.71
N TYR A 45 26.71 44.88 -10.33
CA TYR A 45 26.94 45.91 -9.31
C TYR A 45 26.44 45.41 -7.97
N ILE A 46 27.24 45.53 -6.91
CA ILE A 46 26.89 45.01 -5.57
C ILE A 46 25.58 45.61 -5.03
N ASP A 47 25.28 46.85 -5.41
CA ASP A 47 24.07 47.56 -4.97
C ASP A 47 22.87 47.35 -5.92
N ASN A 48 22.99 46.48 -6.92
CA ASN A 48 21.99 46.25 -7.95
C ASN A 48 22.02 44.77 -8.40
N LEU A 49 21.86 44.50 -9.71
CA LEU A 49 21.90 43.16 -10.27
C LEU A 49 23.29 42.53 -10.22
N VAL A 50 23.38 41.34 -9.64
CA VAL A 50 24.54 40.44 -9.70
C VAL A 50 24.15 39.16 -10.44
N GLU A 51 24.85 38.87 -11.54
CA GLU A 51 24.70 37.65 -12.32
C GLU A 51 25.79 36.64 -11.96
N LEU A 52 25.39 35.41 -11.61
CA LEU A 52 26.26 34.28 -11.37
C LEU A 52 26.10 33.27 -12.50
N LYS A 53 27.19 33.00 -13.21
CA LYS A 53 27.28 31.95 -14.21
C LYS A 53 28.21 30.85 -13.73
N VAL A 54 27.75 29.61 -13.77
CA VAL A 54 28.54 28.46 -13.33
C VAL A 54 28.48 27.37 -14.40
N ASN A 55 29.64 26.82 -14.76
CA ASN A 55 29.69 25.55 -15.47
C ASN A 55 30.39 24.55 -14.55
N ALA A 56 29.68 23.51 -14.13
CA ALA A 56 30.18 22.58 -13.14
C ALA A 56 29.85 21.14 -13.49
N SER A 57 30.72 20.21 -13.11
CA SER A 57 30.45 18.78 -13.14
C SER A 57 30.42 18.20 -11.74
N SER A 58 29.53 17.24 -11.52
CA SER A 58 29.37 16.60 -10.21
C SER A 58 30.56 15.72 -9.85
N GLU A 59 30.99 15.79 -8.59
CA GLU A 59 32.10 15.02 -8.03
C GLU A 59 31.63 13.99 -7.00
N LYS A 60 32.53 13.06 -6.67
CA LYS A 60 32.27 12.00 -5.69
C LYS A 60 31.94 12.59 -4.32
N GLY A 61 31.01 11.95 -3.62
CA GLY A 61 30.52 12.41 -2.32
C GLY A 61 29.25 13.25 -2.42
N THR A 62 28.80 13.57 -3.64
CA THR A 62 27.51 14.22 -3.88
C THR A 62 26.34 13.28 -3.56
N ARG A 63 25.48 13.71 -2.64
CA ARG A 63 24.23 13.08 -2.25
C ARG A 63 23.17 14.14 -2.05
N LEU A 64 22.18 14.14 -2.94
CA LEU A 64 21.07 15.10 -2.93
C LEU A 64 19.76 14.36 -2.70
N TYR A 65 18.88 14.97 -1.93
CA TYR A 65 17.60 14.44 -1.51
C TYR A 65 16.50 15.43 -1.87
N MET A 66 15.44 14.95 -2.50
CA MET A 66 14.26 15.71 -2.91
C MET A 66 13.03 15.14 -2.20
N PRO A 67 12.60 15.73 -1.07
CA PRO A 67 11.37 15.33 -0.40
C PRO A 67 10.15 15.91 -1.13
N LEU A 68 9.18 15.04 -1.45
CA LEU A 68 7.89 15.42 -2.05
C LEU A 68 6.73 15.32 -1.04
N ASP A 69 6.95 14.65 0.09
CA ASP A 69 5.97 14.39 1.16
C ASP A 69 5.51 15.65 1.91
N GLY A 70 6.37 16.67 2.01
CA GLY A 70 6.09 17.90 2.76
C GLY A 70 5.08 18.87 2.11
N TYR A 71 4.72 18.69 0.84
CA TYR A 71 3.89 19.68 0.12
C TYR A 71 2.39 19.43 0.20
N THR A 72 1.96 18.19 0.50
CA THR A 72 0.54 17.80 0.56
C THR A 72 -0.21 18.56 1.68
N ASP A 73 0.46 18.82 2.81
CA ASP A 73 -0.08 19.61 3.93
C ASP A 73 -0.09 21.14 3.67
N VAL A 74 0.72 21.62 2.72
CA VAL A 74 0.93 23.07 2.50
C VAL A 74 -0.17 23.69 1.64
N SER A 75 -0.95 22.89 0.90
CA SER A 75 -2.13 23.42 0.19
C SER A 75 -3.18 24.05 1.11
N GLN A 76 -3.10 23.81 2.44
CA GLN A 76 -4.09 24.35 3.38
C GLN A 76 -3.60 25.41 4.37
N LYS A 77 -2.31 25.59 4.71
CA LYS A 77 -1.93 26.59 5.74
C LYS A 77 -0.53 27.19 5.58
N SER A 78 -0.40 28.18 4.71
CA SER A 78 0.73 29.12 4.68
C SER A 78 0.56 30.27 5.68
N TYR A 79 0.38 30.01 6.99
CA TYR A 79 0.45 31.08 8.00
C TYR A 79 0.64 30.65 9.47
N ILE A 80 1.47 29.67 9.82
CA ILE A 80 1.87 29.54 11.25
C ILE A 80 3.32 29.11 11.39
N GLU A 81 4.18 30.06 11.77
CA GLU A 81 5.52 29.80 12.30
C GLU A 81 5.40 29.64 13.83
N PHE A 82 5.56 28.43 14.34
CA PHE A 82 5.50 28.17 15.78
C PHE A 82 6.84 28.51 16.44
N VAL A 83 6.95 29.70 17.02
CA VAL A 83 8.05 30.03 17.94
C VAL A 83 7.81 29.38 19.30
N ASN A 84 8.72 28.49 19.71
CA ASN A 84 8.73 27.90 21.04
C ASN A 84 9.16 28.96 22.08
N LEU A 85 8.22 29.44 22.89
CA LEU A 85 8.37 30.56 23.85
C LEU A 85 8.95 30.15 25.22
N LYS A 86 9.57 28.97 25.35
CA LYS A 86 10.05 28.46 26.64
C LYS A 86 11.56 28.49 26.86
N ASP A 87 12.32 29.25 26.07
CA ASP A 87 13.75 29.41 26.34
C ASP A 87 14.24 30.84 26.02
N THR A 88 14.03 31.75 26.98
CA THR A 88 14.47 33.15 26.92
C THR A 88 15.84 33.38 27.55
N LEU A 89 16.67 32.35 27.78
CA LEU A 89 18.01 32.54 28.33
C LEU A 89 19.05 31.80 27.50
N LYS A 90 19.56 32.52 26.48
CA LYS A 90 20.61 32.15 25.51
C LYS A 90 20.14 31.22 24.38
N LYS A 91 19.35 31.79 23.48
CA LYS A 91 19.22 31.27 22.12
C LYS A 91 20.23 32.03 21.25
N GLU A 92 21.29 31.36 20.82
CA GLU A 92 21.96 31.78 19.58
C GLU A 92 20.84 31.79 18.53
N GLU A 93 20.51 32.99 18.07
CA GLU A 93 19.57 33.18 16.98
C GLU A 93 20.19 32.58 15.71
N ASN A 94 19.99 31.28 15.50
CA ASN A 94 19.84 30.74 14.16
C ASN A 94 18.48 31.21 13.62
N THR A 95 18.26 32.53 13.59
CA THR A 95 17.31 33.09 12.64
C THR A 95 17.92 32.80 11.29
N ILE A 96 17.35 31.84 10.57
CA ILE A 96 17.59 31.72 9.14
C ILE A 96 17.08 33.04 8.58
N LYS A 97 17.99 34.02 8.44
CA LYS A 97 17.69 35.26 7.72
C LYS A 97 17.24 34.79 6.35
N LYS A 98 15.95 34.96 6.03
CA LYS A 98 15.50 34.92 4.64
C LYS A 98 16.33 35.96 3.92
N VAL A 99 17.38 35.51 3.23
CA VAL A 99 18.22 36.37 2.42
C VAL A 99 17.31 36.89 1.33
N ASN A 100 17.16 38.22 1.26
CA ASN A 100 16.48 38.82 0.13
C ASN A 100 17.36 38.58 -1.10
N LEU A 101 16.90 37.71 -2.01
CA LEU A 101 17.62 37.34 -3.23
C LEU A 101 17.28 38.28 -4.41
N ASN A 102 16.44 39.30 -4.19
CA ASN A 102 16.10 40.25 -5.25
C ASN A 102 17.36 40.93 -5.79
N GLY A 103 17.52 40.94 -7.12
CA GLY A 103 18.72 41.44 -7.78
C GLY A 103 19.85 40.40 -7.91
N LEU A 104 19.56 39.11 -7.70
CA LEU A 104 20.50 38.01 -7.95
C LEU A 104 19.99 37.15 -9.10
N LYS A 105 20.74 37.10 -10.20
CA LYS A 105 20.45 36.22 -11.34
C LYS A 105 21.41 35.04 -11.36
N MET A 106 20.91 33.83 -11.59
CA MET A 106 21.71 32.62 -11.69
C MET A 106 21.50 31.93 -13.05
N ASP A 107 22.58 31.41 -13.62
CA ASP A 107 22.57 30.55 -14.81
C ASP A 107 23.67 29.49 -14.65
N PHE A 108 23.26 28.29 -14.26
CA PHE A 108 24.13 27.18 -13.92
C PHE A 108 23.96 26.05 -14.92
N ASN A 109 25.03 25.74 -15.65
CA ASN A 109 25.12 24.60 -16.54
C ASN A 109 25.83 23.46 -15.81
N LEU A 110 25.08 22.42 -15.46
CA LEU A 110 25.50 21.32 -14.62
C LEU A 110 25.63 20.04 -15.45
N ASP A 111 26.81 19.45 -15.45
CA ASP A 111 27.08 18.12 -16.02
C ASP A 111 27.07 17.07 -14.89
N LEU A 112 25.89 16.48 -14.67
CA LEU A 112 25.68 15.42 -13.71
C LEU A 112 26.18 14.09 -14.28
N ASN A 113 26.96 13.39 -13.49
CA ASN A 113 27.54 12.09 -13.82
C ASN A 113 27.34 11.09 -12.67
N GLU A 114 27.76 9.84 -12.89
CA GLU A 114 27.56 8.74 -11.95
C GLU A 114 28.26 8.90 -10.58
N ASN A 115 29.05 9.95 -10.37
CA ASN A 115 29.62 10.26 -9.06
C ASN A 115 28.62 10.90 -8.09
N ALA A 116 27.47 11.38 -8.59
CA ALA A 116 26.39 11.92 -7.80
C ALA A 116 25.24 10.92 -7.62
N GLN A 117 24.76 10.83 -6.38
CA GLN A 117 23.57 10.07 -6.03
C GLN A 117 22.42 11.02 -5.71
N PHE A 118 21.26 10.70 -6.26
CA PHE A 118 20.02 11.43 -6.03
C PHE A 118 18.98 10.51 -5.40
N GLU A 119 18.24 11.05 -4.44
CA GLU A 119 17.11 10.38 -3.80
C GLU A 119 15.84 11.24 -3.94
N ILE A 120 14.79 10.68 -4.55
CA ILE A 120 13.46 11.27 -4.57
C ILE A 120 12.63 10.54 -3.52
N ILE A 121 12.07 11.26 -2.56
CA ILE A 121 11.36 10.70 -1.42
C ILE A 121 9.89 11.07 -1.55
N PHE A 122 9.05 10.09 -1.88
CA PHE A 122 7.60 10.26 -1.99
C PHE A 122 6.92 10.19 -0.62
N ASP A 123 7.35 9.24 0.21
CA ASP A 123 6.87 9.07 1.59
C ASP A 123 8.02 8.57 2.46
N LYS A 124 8.50 9.44 3.36
CA LYS A 124 9.59 9.12 4.28
C LYS A 124 9.19 8.08 5.33
N GLN A 125 7.92 8.02 5.74
CA GLN A 125 7.44 7.10 6.77
C GLN A 125 7.25 5.69 6.21
N ALA A 126 6.65 5.57 5.03
CA ALA A 126 6.51 4.29 4.34
C ALA A 126 7.85 3.78 3.77
N GLY A 127 8.79 4.69 3.54
CA GLY A 127 10.07 4.40 2.87
C GLY A 127 9.94 4.34 1.36
N ASP A 128 8.96 5.06 0.80
CA ASP A 128 8.70 5.19 -0.63
C ASP A 128 9.70 6.18 -1.24
N LEU A 129 10.74 5.63 -1.89
CA LEU A 129 11.82 6.45 -2.44
C LEU A 129 12.50 5.81 -3.63
N ILE A 130 12.94 6.67 -4.55
CA ILE A 130 13.87 6.33 -5.61
C ILE A 130 15.27 6.71 -5.14
N ARG A 131 16.23 5.82 -5.31
CA ARG A 131 17.67 6.09 -5.15
C ARG A 131 18.39 5.75 -6.45
N ALA A 132 19.01 6.74 -7.09
CA ALA A 132 19.58 6.57 -8.41
C ALA A 132 20.89 7.35 -8.62
N THR A 133 21.70 6.84 -9.54
CA THR A 133 22.86 7.52 -10.13
C THR A 133 22.73 7.46 -11.65
N GLY A 134 23.18 8.48 -12.34
CA GLY A 134 22.91 8.65 -13.76
C GLY A 134 23.69 9.81 -14.33
N ASN A 135 23.34 10.15 -15.56
CA ASN A 135 24.00 11.20 -16.32
C ASN A 135 22.96 12.19 -16.84
N GLY A 136 23.29 13.47 -16.84
CA GLY A 136 22.37 14.50 -17.33
C GLY A 136 23.04 15.85 -17.44
N LYS A 137 22.65 16.62 -18.45
CA LYS A 137 23.02 18.03 -18.56
C LYS A 137 21.83 18.85 -18.13
N LEU A 138 21.94 19.47 -16.97
CA LEU A 138 20.88 20.30 -16.41
C LEU A 138 21.29 21.76 -16.50
N ASN A 139 20.36 22.59 -16.92
CA ASN A 139 20.46 24.04 -16.80
C ASN A 139 19.54 24.48 -15.66
N VAL A 140 20.08 25.25 -14.74
CA VAL A 140 19.37 25.75 -13.57
C VAL A 140 19.47 27.26 -13.57
N GLU A 141 18.33 27.94 -13.56
CA GLU A 141 18.22 29.38 -13.68
C GLU A 141 17.45 29.96 -12.49
N MET A 142 17.83 31.17 -12.08
CA MET A 142 17.06 32.00 -11.17
C MET A 142 17.04 33.41 -11.74
N ASP A 143 15.85 33.99 -11.88
CA ASP A 143 15.72 35.36 -12.34
C ASP A 143 15.89 36.39 -11.21
N GLU A 144 15.77 37.67 -11.56
CA GLU A 144 16.01 38.79 -10.63
C GLU A 144 14.92 38.92 -9.56
N GLU A 145 13.77 38.28 -9.80
CA GLU A 145 12.61 38.20 -8.90
C GLU A 145 12.72 37.01 -7.95
N GLY A 146 13.66 36.09 -8.21
CA GLY A 146 13.94 34.90 -7.42
C GLY A 146 13.22 33.66 -7.94
N ASP A 147 12.59 33.73 -9.12
CA ASP A 147 11.90 32.59 -9.71
C ASP A 147 12.91 31.58 -10.23
N PHE A 148 12.82 30.36 -9.71
CA PHE A 148 13.73 29.27 -10.00
C PHE A 148 13.17 28.38 -11.11
N SER A 149 14.02 27.98 -12.05
CA SER A 149 13.68 27.04 -13.11
C SER A 149 14.80 26.04 -13.36
N ILE A 150 14.43 24.81 -13.74
CA ILE A 150 15.36 23.74 -14.09
C ILE A 150 14.95 23.09 -15.42
N PHE A 151 15.95 22.85 -16.28
CA PHE A 151 15.76 22.29 -17.60
C PHE A 151 16.74 21.17 -17.87
N GLY A 152 16.28 20.15 -18.59
CA GLY A 152 17.13 19.08 -19.10
C GLY A 152 16.69 17.69 -18.64
N ASP A 153 17.33 16.67 -19.22
CA ASP A 153 17.05 15.27 -18.92
C ASP A 153 18.14 14.70 -18.02
N TYR A 154 17.72 13.99 -16.97
CA TYR A 154 18.56 13.13 -16.15
C TYR A 154 18.24 11.67 -16.44
N VAL A 155 19.19 10.96 -17.03
CA VAL A 155 19.06 9.56 -17.44
C VAL A 155 19.71 8.66 -16.39
N ILE A 156 18.91 7.80 -15.79
CA ILE A 156 19.33 6.88 -14.74
C ILE A 156 20.15 5.73 -15.36
N SER A 157 21.39 5.58 -14.90
CA SER A 157 22.24 4.44 -15.25
C SER A 157 21.94 3.23 -14.36
N LYS A 158 21.74 3.46 -13.06
CA LYS A 158 21.44 2.44 -12.06
C LYS A 158 20.72 3.06 -10.87
N GLY A 159 19.84 2.28 -10.25
CA GLY A 159 19.12 2.72 -9.07
C GLY A 159 18.11 1.68 -8.61
N THR A 160 17.45 2.00 -7.50
CA THR A 160 16.38 1.19 -6.92
C THR A 160 15.19 2.09 -6.62
N TYR A 161 13.99 1.57 -6.83
CA TYR A 161 12.76 2.17 -6.36
C TYR A 161 12.14 1.30 -5.26
N ASN A 162 12.07 1.82 -4.03
CA ASN A 162 11.36 1.17 -2.95
C ASN A 162 9.87 1.50 -3.09
N PHE A 163 9.14 0.65 -3.79
CA PHE A 163 7.71 0.82 -3.99
C PHE A 163 6.96 0.43 -2.71
N THR A 164 6.09 1.32 -2.26
CA THR A 164 5.18 1.05 -1.16
C THR A 164 3.73 1.15 -1.61
N LEU A 165 2.87 0.30 -1.04
CA LEU A 165 1.43 0.39 -1.27
C LEU A 165 0.70 0.13 0.04
N LEU A 166 0.02 1.18 0.53
CA LEU A 166 -0.84 1.17 1.72
C LEU A 166 -0.18 0.58 2.98
N ASN A 167 1.14 0.78 3.14
CA ASN A 167 1.94 0.21 4.22
C ASN A 167 1.91 -1.33 4.34
N LEU A 168 1.28 -2.03 3.39
CA LEU A 168 1.20 -3.50 3.33
C LEU A 168 2.28 -4.08 2.43
N ILE A 169 2.57 -3.39 1.33
CA ILE A 169 3.60 -3.77 0.38
C ILE A 169 4.78 -2.81 0.57
N ASN A 170 5.96 -3.40 0.75
CA ASN A 170 7.24 -2.70 0.64
C ASN A 170 8.19 -3.61 -0.15
N LYS A 171 8.53 -3.21 -1.38
CA LYS A 171 9.32 -4.00 -2.34
C LYS A 171 10.30 -3.10 -3.08
N GLY A 172 11.59 -3.45 -3.02
CA GLY A 172 12.63 -2.80 -3.81
C GLY A 172 12.64 -3.33 -5.24
N PHE A 173 12.35 -2.47 -6.20
CA PHE A 173 12.50 -2.72 -7.63
C PHE A 173 13.85 -2.19 -8.12
N ASP A 174 14.52 -2.95 -8.99
CA ASP A 174 15.73 -2.50 -9.67
C ASP A 174 15.34 -1.66 -10.88
N ILE A 175 15.82 -0.41 -10.93
CA ILE A 175 15.53 0.52 -12.03
C ILE A 175 16.32 0.08 -13.27
N ASN A 176 15.62 -0.03 -14.40
CA ASN A 176 16.23 -0.31 -15.69
C ASN A 176 16.99 0.93 -16.18
N ALA A 177 18.21 0.70 -16.65
CA ALA A 177 19.01 1.73 -17.30
C ALA A 177 18.25 2.38 -18.47
N GLY A 178 18.37 3.70 -18.60
CA GLY A 178 17.64 4.49 -19.60
C GLY A 178 16.29 5.04 -19.11
N SER A 179 15.85 4.68 -17.89
CA SER A 179 14.82 5.43 -17.17
C SER A 179 15.24 6.89 -16.99
N LYS A 180 14.30 7.85 -16.99
CA LYS A 180 14.66 9.27 -16.95
C LYS A 180 13.70 10.15 -16.15
N VAL A 181 14.24 11.29 -15.74
CA VAL A 181 13.50 12.45 -15.21
C VAL A 181 13.76 13.62 -16.15
N SER A 182 12.70 14.27 -16.59
CA SER A 182 12.72 15.39 -17.53
C SER A 182 12.25 16.66 -16.83
N PHE A 183 13.17 17.61 -16.66
CA PHE A 183 12.91 18.90 -16.05
C PHE A 183 12.53 19.93 -17.13
N ILE A 184 11.41 20.62 -16.94
CA ILE A 184 10.79 21.50 -17.97
C ILE A 184 10.42 22.88 -17.42
N GLY A 185 11.13 23.37 -16.41
CA GLY A 185 10.86 24.61 -15.69
C GLY A 185 10.72 24.33 -14.20
N ASP A 186 9.49 24.25 -13.69
CA ASP A 186 9.25 23.90 -12.30
C ASP A 186 9.69 22.43 -12.03
N VAL A 187 10.46 22.24 -10.94
CA VAL A 187 10.86 20.93 -10.43
C VAL A 187 9.63 20.05 -10.17
N TYR A 188 8.55 20.63 -9.66
CA TYR A 188 7.33 19.92 -9.29
C TYR A 188 6.49 19.49 -10.50
N ASP A 189 6.59 20.20 -11.61
CA ASP A 189 5.93 19.88 -12.88
C ASP A 189 6.76 18.97 -13.79
N SER A 190 7.92 18.52 -13.31
CA SER A 190 8.83 17.65 -14.06
C SER A 190 8.17 16.30 -14.36
N ASP A 191 8.54 15.71 -15.49
CA ASP A 191 8.00 14.43 -15.93
C ASP A 191 8.97 13.29 -15.62
N ILE A 192 8.43 12.11 -15.33
CA ILE A 192 9.20 10.89 -15.08
C ILE A 192 8.76 9.77 -16.01
N ASP A 193 9.73 8.96 -16.44
CA ASP A 193 9.53 7.69 -17.15
C ASP A 193 10.53 6.69 -16.57
N ILE A 194 10.11 6.01 -15.50
CA ILE A 194 10.94 5.06 -14.76
C ILE A 194 10.39 3.65 -14.97
N ARG A 195 11.22 2.79 -15.55
CA ARG A 195 10.93 1.36 -15.70
C ARG A 195 11.78 0.60 -14.71
N ALA A 196 11.18 -0.27 -13.94
CA ALA A 196 11.87 -1.05 -12.94
C ALA A 196 11.35 -2.50 -12.91
N LYS A 197 12.15 -3.41 -12.36
CA LYS A 197 11.80 -4.83 -12.27
C LYS A 197 12.07 -5.40 -10.89
N TYR A 198 11.23 -6.34 -10.47
CA TYR A 198 11.38 -7.10 -9.24
C TYR A 198 11.36 -8.60 -9.55
N LEU A 199 12.52 -9.25 -9.49
CA LEU A 199 12.68 -10.66 -9.77
C LEU A 199 12.34 -11.51 -8.54
N ARG A 200 11.41 -12.47 -8.69
CA ARG A 200 11.08 -13.40 -7.61
C ARG A 200 10.84 -14.83 -8.09
N GLN A 201 11.15 -15.78 -7.21
CA GLN A 201 10.84 -17.19 -7.39
C GLN A 201 9.39 -17.46 -6.97
N VAL A 202 8.52 -17.76 -7.93
CA VAL A 202 7.07 -17.89 -7.74
C VAL A 202 6.56 -19.30 -8.01
N SER A 203 5.53 -19.71 -7.28
CA SER A 203 4.84 -20.98 -7.53
C SER A 203 3.85 -20.86 -8.68
N LEU A 204 3.96 -21.76 -9.66
CA LEU A 204 3.01 -21.88 -10.77
C LEU A 204 1.87 -22.87 -10.50
N LEU A 205 1.97 -23.68 -9.43
CA LEU A 205 0.97 -24.68 -9.05
C LEU A 205 -0.49 -24.20 -9.13
N PRO A 206 -0.85 -22.98 -8.67
CA PRO A 206 -2.25 -22.53 -8.69
C PRO A 206 -2.83 -22.34 -10.10
N LEU A 207 -1.99 -22.33 -11.14
CA LEU A 207 -2.43 -22.29 -12.53
C LEU A 207 -2.93 -23.65 -13.03
N LEU A 208 -2.65 -24.72 -12.29
CA LEU A 208 -3.02 -26.09 -12.65
C LEU A 208 -4.32 -26.51 -11.96
N ASN A 209 -5.12 -27.27 -12.68
CA ASN A 209 -6.25 -27.99 -12.10
C ASN A 209 -5.83 -29.45 -11.83
N LEU A 210 -5.36 -29.73 -10.62
CA LEU A 210 -4.74 -31.02 -10.27
C LEU A 210 -5.67 -32.21 -10.48
N ASP A 211 -6.98 -32.03 -10.31
CA ASP A 211 -7.99 -33.10 -10.45
C ASP A 211 -8.13 -33.60 -11.90
N GLN A 212 -7.64 -32.82 -12.87
CA GLN A 212 -7.70 -33.13 -14.30
C GLN A 212 -6.37 -33.66 -14.86
N LEU A 213 -5.33 -33.80 -14.02
CA LEU A 213 -4.01 -34.24 -14.45
C LEU A 213 -3.80 -35.73 -14.21
N GLU A 214 -3.13 -36.41 -15.14
CA GLU A 214 -2.79 -37.84 -15.02
C GLU A 214 -1.82 -38.13 -13.86
N ASN A 215 -0.91 -37.19 -13.57
CA ASN A 215 0.06 -37.30 -12.47
C ASN A 215 0.05 -36.05 -11.58
N PRO A 216 -0.95 -35.89 -10.69
CA PRO A 216 -1.06 -34.71 -9.84
C PRO A 216 0.06 -34.58 -8.80
N GLN A 217 0.83 -35.65 -8.56
CA GLN A 217 1.92 -35.67 -7.59
C GLN A 217 3.29 -35.35 -8.18
N ASN A 218 3.36 -34.98 -9.48
CA ASN A 218 4.61 -34.62 -10.14
C ASN A 218 5.38 -33.56 -9.32
N PRO A 219 6.62 -33.86 -8.86
CA PRO A 219 7.44 -32.92 -8.09
C PRO A 219 7.71 -31.60 -8.79
N GLU A 220 7.73 -31.58 -10.14
CA GLU A 220 7.95 -30.35 -10.91
C GLU A 220 6.87 -29.29 -10.62
N TYR A 221 5.62 -29.69 -10.34
CA TYR A 221 4.53 -28.76 -10.05
C TYR A 221 4.74 -27.93 -8.78
N ARG A 222 5.60 -28.39 -7.86
CA ARG A 222 5.92 -27.69 -6.61
C ARG A 222 7.17 -26.81 -6.74
N ARG A 223 7.85 -26.82 -7.89
CA ARG A 223 9.00 -25.96 -8.14
C ARG A 223 8.57 -24.50 -8.28
N ARG A 224 9.50 -23.61 -7.91
CA ARG A 224 9.36 -22.18 -8.10
C ARG A 224 10.16 -21.75 -9.31
N TYR A 225 9.63 -20.79 -10.05
CA TYR A 225 10.21 -20.28 -11.27
C TYR A 225 10.47 -18.77 -11.16
N PRO A 226 11.54 -18.25 -11.77
CA PRO A 226 11.81 -16.82 -11.78
C PRO A 226 10.77 -16.08 -12.62
N VAL A 227 10.11 -15.08 -12.04
CA VAL A 227 9.20 -14.15 -12.73
C VAL A 227 9.57 -12.73 -12.34
N ASN A 228 9.65 -11.83 -13.32
CA ASN A 228 9.81 -10.40 -13.06
C ASN A 228 8.44 -9.75 -12.94
N VAL A 229 8.22 -9.02 -11.85
CA VAL A 229 7.18 -7.99 -11.81
C VAL A 229 7.79 -6.73 -12.42
N LEU A 230 7.10 -6.16 -13.39
CA LEU A 230 7.49 -4.92 -14.06
C LEU A 230 6.73 -3.76 -13.42
N LEU A 231 7.42 -2.65 -13.19
CA LEU A 231 6.86 -1.41 -12.70
C LEU A 231 7.21 -0.31 -13.69
N ASN A 232 6.19 0.38 -14.19
CA ASN A 232 6.32 1.55 -15.04
C ASN A 232 5.70 2.74 -14.29
N LEU A 233 6.52 3.72 -13.98
CA LEU A 233 6.15 4.95 -13.28
C LEU A 233 6.26 6.10 -14.29
N GLN A 234 5.12 6.70 -14.66
CA GLN A 234 5.05 7.66 -15.76
C GLN A 234 4.24 8.91 -15.42
N GLY A 235 4.54 10.04 -16.05
CA GLY A 235 3.78 11.29 -15.89
C GLY A 235 4.46 12.24 -14.91
N LYS A 236 3.68 13.01 -14.15
CA LYS A 236 4.22 14.08 -13.30
C LYS A 236 4.96 13.54 -12.08
N LEU A 237 6.08 14.16 -11.74
CA LEU A 237 6.95 13.76 -10.61
C LEU A 237 6.19 13.75 -9.28
N LEU A 238 5.32 14.72 -9.04
CA LEU A 238 4.52 14.81 -7.81
C LEU A 238 3.46 13.71 -7.67
N ASN A 239 2.87 13.28 -8.79
CA ASN A 239 1.81 12.28 -8.78
C ASN A 239 1.89 11.39 -10.03
N PRO A 240 2.87 10.48 -10.07
CA PRO A 240 3.05 9.62 -11.22
C PRO A 240 1.96 8.55 -11.32
N GLU A 241 1.62 8.20 -12.55
CA GLU A 241 0.83 7.01 -12.85
C GLU A 241 1.71 5.76 -12.66
N ILE A 242 1.21 4.82 -11.85
CA ILE A 242 1.88 3.54 -11.59
C ILE A 242 1.19 2.44 -12.39
N LYS A 243 1.92 1.80 -13.30
CA LYS A 243 1.48 0.61 -14.03
C LYS A 243 2.34 -0.58 -13.66
N LEU A 244 1.70 -1.67 -13.24
CA LEU A 244 2.37 -2.92 -12.91
C LEU A 244 2.04 -4.01 -13.93
N ASP A 245 3.01 -4.87 -14.21
CA ASP A 245 2.86 -5.98 -15.16
C ASP A 245 3.73 -7.18 -14.75
N LEU A 246 3.60 -8.29 -15.47
CA LEU A 246 4.44 -9.47 -15.33
C LEU A 246 5.19 -9.76 -16.63
N ASP A 247 6.50 -10.01 -16.52
CA ASP A 247 7.30 -10.54 -17.62
C ASP A 247 7.07 -12.06 -17.73
N LEU A 248 6.17 -12.45 -18.64
CA LEU A 248 5.83 -13.84 -18.92
C LEU A 248 6.32 -14.32 -20.31
N GLY A 249 7.29 -13.61 -20.89
CA GLY A 249 7.75 -13.86 -22.27
C GLY A 249 8.46 -15.19 -22.47
N ASP A 250 9.08 -15.76 -21.43
CA ASP A 250 9.95 -16.93 -21.56
C ASP A 250 9.36 -18.21 -20.92
N ALA A 251 8.24 -18.66 -21.48
CA ALA A 251 7.64 -19.94 -21.10
C ALA A 251 8.53 -21.16 -21.43
N ASN A 252 9.52 -21.00 -22.33
CA ASN A 252 10.44 -22.06 -22.73
C ASN A 252 11.39 -22.47 -21.60
N ARG A 253 11.58 -21.60 -20.59
CA ARG A 253 12.33 -21.91 -19.38
C ARG A 253 11.64 -22.88 -18.43
N ILE A 254 10.37 -23.20 -18.66
CA ILE A 254 9.60 -24.14 -17.86
C ILE A 254 9.68 -25.51 -18.54
N PRO A 255 10.42 -26.49 -17.98
CA PRO A 255 10.66 -27.77 -18.65
C PRO A 255 9.40 -28.63 -18.80
N ASP A 256 8.45 -28.49 -17.87
CA ASP A 256 7.22 -29.27 -17.85
C ASP A 256 6.19 -28.70 -18.87
N PRO A 257 5.69 -29.53 -19.81
CA PRO A 257 4.74 -29.08 -20.83
C PRO A 257 3.41 -28.59 -20.26
N VAL A 258 2.94 -29.16 -19.15
CA VAL A 258 1.66 -28.77 -18.54
C VAL A 258 1.79 -27.39 -17.90
N LEU A 259 2.86 -27.16 -17.15
CA LEU A 259 3.15 -25.86 -16.54
C LEU A 259 3.43 -24.78 -17.59
N SER A 260 4.21 -25.09 -18.63
CA SER A 260 4.51 -24.10 -19.68
C SER A 260 3.25 -23.70 -20.46
N ASN A 261 2.33 -24.63 -20.74
CA ASN A 261 1.04 -24.32 -21.36
C ASN A 261 0.15 -23.46 -20.45
N ALA A 262 0.08 -23.78 -19.16
CA ALA A 262 -0.68 -22.99 -18.19
C ALA A 262 -0.11 -21.55 -18.09
N PHE A 263 1.22 -21.43 -18.07
CA PHE A 263 1.92 -20.15 -18.05
C PHE A 263 1.65 -19.31 -19.30
N ARG A 264 1.70 -19.92 -20.50
CA ARG A 264 1.33 -19.25 -21.76
C ARG A 264 -0.12 -18.80 -21.79
N SER A 265 -1.03 -19.62 -21.26
CA SER A 265 -2.45 -19.24 -21.17
C SER A 265 -2.63 -17.98 -20.34
N VAL A 266 -1.97 -17.88 -19.18
CA VAL A 266 -2.02 -16.67 -18.34
C VAL A 266 -1.39 -15.50 -19.07
N ALA A 267 -0.22 -15.70 -19.70
CA ALA A 267 0.46 -14.67 -20.47
C ALA A 267 -0.44 -14.05 -21.56
N ALA A 268 -1.22 -14.89 -22.27
CA ALA A 268 -2.18 -14.40 -23.25
C ALA A 268 -3.35 -13.65 -22.60
N THR A 269 -3.87 -14.11 -21.46
CA THR A 269 -5.02 -13.46 -20.80
C THR A 269 -4.67 -12.09 -20.22
N ILE A 270 -3.53 -11.95 -19.53
CA ILE A 270 -3.16 -10.67 -18.89
C ILE A 270 -2.86 -9.53 -19.89
N GLN A 271 -2.59 -9.88 -21.15
CA GLN A 271 -2.40 -8.89 -22.23
C GLN A 271 -3.72 -8.20 -22.59
N THR A 272 -4.84 -8.92 -22.56
CA THR A 272 -6.15 -8.40 -22.96
C THR A 272 -7.03 -8.01 -21.79
N ASP A 273 -6.80 -8.58 -20.61
CA ASP A 273 -7.61 -8.39 -19.41
C ASP A 273 -6.78 -7.72 -18.31
N GLU A 274 -7.07 -6.44 -18.07
CA GLU A 274 -6.41 -5.64 -17.04
C GLU A 274 -6.74 -6.09 -15.61
N GLN A 275 -7.96 -6.58 -15.37
CA GLN A 275 -8.35 -7.07 -14.05
C GLN A 275 -7.57 -8.35 -13.73
N GLU A 276 -7.46 -9.26 -14.71
CA GLU A 276 -6.64 -10.46 -14.58
C GLU A 276 -5.16 -10.10 -14.36
N ARG A 277 -4.62 -9.13 -15.11
CA ARG A 277 -3.24 -8.66 -14.95
C ARG A 277 -2.97 -8.16 -13.54
N ASN A 278 -3.77 -7.20 -13.07
CA ASN A 278 -3.61 -6.59 -11.74
C ASN A 278 -3.69 -7.64 -10.64
N ARG A 279 -4.61 -8.59 -10.77
CA ARG A 279 -4.78 -9.72 -9.85
C ARG A 279 -3.57 -10.65 -9.82
N GLN A 280 -3.03 -11.03 -10.98
CA GLN A 280 -1.87 -11.91 -11.06
C GLN A 280 -0.60 -11.21 -10.56
N VAL A 281 -0.40 -9.94 -10.93
CA VAL A 281 0.68 -9.09 -10.42
C VAL A 281 0.65 -9.04 -8.90
N PHE A 282 -0.50 -8.69 -8.32
CA PHE A 282 -0.66 -8.60 -6.87
C PHE A 282 -0.32 -9.95 -6.19
N SER A 283 -0.84 -11.04 -6.74
CA SER A 283 -0.58 -12.38 -6.22
C SER A 283 0.91 -12.73 -6.24
N VAL A 284 1.60 -12.40 -7.33
CA VAL A 284 3.05 -12.62 -7.42
C VAL A 284 3.81 -11.73 -6.43
N LEU A 285 3.47 -10.46 -6.33
CA LEU A 285 4.18 -9.46 -5.54
C LEU A 285 4.08 -9.74 -4.03
N VAL A 286 2.88 -10.10 -3.55
CA VAL A 286 2.61 -10.33 -2.13
C VAL A 286 2.80 -11.78 -1.73
N LEU A 287 2.29 -12.71 -2.55
CA LEU A 287 2.13 -14.11 -2.15
C LEU A 287 3.17 -15.03 -2.80
N GLN A 288 3.94 -14.53 -3.76
CA GLN A 288 4.98 -15.28 -4.47
C GLN A 288 4.40 -16.52 -5.18
N ARG A 289 3.17 -16.40 -5.68
CA ARG A 289 2.49 -17.44 -6.46
C ARG A 289 1.45 -16.80 -7.35
N PHE A 290 1.06 -17.49 -8.41
CA PHE A 290 -0.08 -17.06 -9.22
C PHE A 290 -1.41 -17.31 -8.50
N SER A 291 -2.45 -16.62 -8.95
CA SER A 291 -3.83 -16.83 -8.49
C SER A 291 -4.56 -17.84 -9.40
N PRO A 292 -5.35 -18.77 -8.83
CA PRO A 292 -6.16 -19.69 -9.62
C PRO A 292 -7.24 -18.98 -10.44
N ARG A 293 -7.65 -19.62 -11.53
CA ARG A 293 -8.77 -19.17 -12.38
C ARG A 293 -10.06 -19.21 -11.53
N ASN A 294 -10.80 -18.11 -11.47
CA ASN A 294 -12.05 -17.92 -10.71
C ASN A 294 -11.93 -17.77 -9.17
N SER A 295 -10.74 -17.60 -8.59
CA SER A 295 -10.61 -17.35 -7.13
C SER A 295 -11.24 -16.05 -6.65
N PHE A 296 -11.70 -15.20 -7.57
CA PHE A 296 -12.31 -13.90 -7.34
C PHE A 296 -13.68 -13.77 -8.03
N GLY A 297 -14.44 -14.88 -8.11
CA GLY A 297 -15.79 -14.96 -8.68
C GLY A 297 -16.84 -14.14 -7.90
N GLY A 298 -16.69 -12.82 -7.91
CA GLY A 298 -17.63 -11.82 -7.40
C GLY A 298 -17.45 -10.46 -8.08
N LEU A 299 -16.55 -10.36 -9.06
CA LEU A 299 -16.15 -9.13 -9.77
C LEU A 299 -17.16 -8.64 -10.84
N GLY A 300 -18.43 -8.99 -10.71
CA GLY A 300 -19.46 -8.47 -11.60
C GLY A 300 -20.08 -7.19 -11.04
N ALA A 301 -19.71 -6.03 -11.58
CA ALA A 301 -20.31 -4.70 -11.37
C ALA A 301 -19.64 -3.72 -10.38
N ALA A 302 -18.31 -3.65 -10.35
CA ALA A 302 -17.60 -2.45 -9.89
C ALA A 302 -16.78 -1.88 -11.06
N THR A 303 -17.08 -0.64 -11.45
CA THR A 303 -16.52 0.04 -12.63
C THR A 303 -15.16 0.72 -12.36
N GLY A 304 -14.35 0.20 -11.45
CA GLY A 304 -13.04 0.73 -11.11
C GLY A 304 -11.91 -0.25 -11.45
N SER A 305 -10.96 0.17 -12.29
CA SER A 305 -9.76 -0.59 -12.67
C SER A 305 -8.63 -0.54 -11.63
N SER A 306 -8.91 -0.04 -10.42
CA SER A 306 -7.87 0.31 -9.45
C SER A 306 -7.42 -0.87 -8.59
N LEU A 307 -6.10 -1.08 -8.51
CA LEU A 307 -5.43 -2.07 -7.64
C LEU A 307 -5.84 -1.93 -6.16
N SER A 308 -6.25 -0.73 -5.73
CA SER A 308 -6.79 -0.44 -4.39
C SER A 308 -8.12 -1.14 -4.11
N GLU A 309 -9.00 -1.31 -5.09
CA GLU A 309 -10.29 -2.01 -4.91
C GLU A 309 -10.12 -3.54 -4.79
N LEU A 310 -9.05 -4.08 -5.41
CA LEU A 310 -8.67 -5.49 -5.25
C LEU A 310 -8.16 -5.80 -3.83
N LEU A 311 -7.62 -4.80 -3.12
CA LEU A 311 -7.03 -4.97 -1.79
C LEU A 311 -8.06 -5.07 -0.67
N SER A 312 -9.13 -4.26 -0.69
CA SER A 312 -10.12 -4.23 0.41
C SER A 312 -11.01 -5.46 0.43
N ASN A 313 -11.83 -5.63 -0.60
CA ASN A 313 -13.00 -6.51 -0.51
C ASN A 313 -12.71 -7.97 -0.87
N GLN A 314 -11.55 -8.27 -1.46
CA GLN A 314 -11.24 -9.59 -2.02
C GLN A 314 -10.15 -10.36 -1.27
N LEU A 315 -9.35 -9.67 -0.46
CA LEU A 315 -8.32 -10.29 0.36
C LEU A 315 -8.91 -11.27 1.39
N SER A 316 -10.08 -10.94 1.95
CA SER A 316 -10.80 -11.75 2.95
C SER A 316 -11.30 -13.09 2.41
N ASN A 317 -11.92 -13.07 1.25
CA ASN A 317 -12.43 -14.27 0.60
C ASN A 317 -11.31 -15.19 0.10
N TRP A 318 -10.11 -14.64 -0.10
CA TRP A 318 -8.98 -15.38 -0.62
C TRP A 318 -8.13 -15.99 0.49
N VAL A 319 -7.83 -15.26 1.57
CA VAL A 319 -7.02 -15.77 2.69
C VAL A 319 -7.67 -16.99 3.34
N SER A 320 -9.00 -16.98 3.45
CA SER A 320 -9.79 -18.12 3.94
C SER A 320 -9.72 -19.37 3.04
N GLN A 321 -9.39 -19.23 1.75
CA GLN A 321 -9.13 -20.37 0.84
C GLN A 321 -7.72 -20.95 1.02
N VAL A 322 -6.75 -20.15 1.46
CA VAL A 322 -5.35 -20.57 1.67
C VAL A 322 -5.18 -21.37 2.94
N ASP A 323 -5.77 -20.85 4.02
CA ASP A 323 -5.85 -21.52 5.30
C ASP A 323 -7.24 -21.26 5.85
N LYS A 324 -8.03 -22.33 6.02
CA LYS A 324 -9.40 -22.25 6.55
C LYS A 324 -9.44 -21.67 7.97
N ASN A 325 -8.31 -21.66 8.66
CA ASN A 325 -8.16 -21.12 9.99
C ASN A 325 -7.82 -19.63 10.00
N LEU A 326 -7.38 -19.04 8.88
CA LEU A 326 -6.98 -17.64 8.78
C LEU A 326 -8.07 -16.84 8.06
N GLU A 327 -8.54 -15.76 8.70
CA GLU A 327 -9.47 -14.79 8.11
C GLU A 327 -8.78 -13.42 8.09
N LEU A 328 -8.89 -12.69 6.97
CA LEU A 328 -8.21 -11.40 6.80
C LEU A 328 -9.09 -10.38 6.07
N THR A 329 -9.72 -9.46 6.78
CA THR A 329 -10.51 -8.39 6.14
C THR A 329 -9.73 -7.09 6.13
N LEU A 330 -9.64 -6.45 4.97
CA LEU A 330 -9.08 -5.11 4.84
C LEU A 330 -10.23 -4.17 4.47
N ASP A 331 -10.52 -3.20 5.30
CA ASP A 331 -11.51 -2.16 4.98
C ASP A 331 -10.75 -0.92 4.48
N LEU A 332 -11.10 -0.45 3.28
CA LEU A 332 -10.47 0.71 2.64
C LEU A 332 -11.55 1.73 2.31
N ASP A 333 -11.38 2.96 2.80
CA ASP A 333 -12.10 4.12 2.29
C ASP A 333 -11.33 4.68 1.08
N PRO A 334 -11.88 4.65 -0.14
CA PRO A 334 -11.23 5.17 -1.35
C PRO A 334 -10.84 6.65 -1.26
N SER A 335 -11.49 7.39 -0.36
CA SER A 335 -11.30 8.83 -0.14
C SER A 335 -10.15 9.15 0.82
N ALA A 336 -9.71 8.15 1.59
CA ALA A 336 -8.71 8.29 2.65
C ALA A 336 -7.91 6.98 2.80
N LEU A 337 -7.00 6.74 1.85
CA LEU A 337 -6.18 5.53 1.78
C LEU A 337 -5.32 5.29 3.04
N ASP A 338 -4.99 6.34 3.79
CA ASP A 338 -4.24 6.28 5.05
C ASP A 338 -5.04 5.72 6.25
N ALA A 339 -6.37 5.61 6.12
CA ALA A 339 -7.27 5.12 7.15
C ALA A 339 -7.60 3.61 7.04
N ALA A 340 -6.76 2.85 6.32
CA ALA A 340 -6.95 1.43 6.10
C ALA A 340 -7.05 0.64 7.42
N GLN A 341 -8.12 -0.14 7.58
CA GLN A 341 -8.33 -1.00 8.75
C GLN A 341 -8.03 -2.46 8.41
N LEU A 342 -7.10 -3.08 9.14
CA LEU A 342 -6.74 -4.48 8.94
C LEU A 342 -7.29 -5.34 10.08
N ASN A 343 -8.18 -6.27 9.73
CA ASN A 343 -8.74 -7.24 10.66
C ASN A 343 -8.20 -8.63 10.32
N VAL A 344 -7.32 -9.17 11.16
CA VAL A 344 -6.73 -10.50 11.02
C VAL A 344 -7.31 -11.39 12.11
N SER A 345 -7.72 -12.62 11.79
CA SER A 345 -8.00 -13.61 12.83
C SER A 345 -7.51 -15.01 12.46
N TYR A 346 -7.05 -15.76 13.45
CA TYR A 346 -6.54 -17.11 13.32
C TYR A 346 -7.20 -18.05 14.31
N SER A 347 -7.70 -19.18 13.81
CA SER A 347 -8.45 -20.18 14.57
C SER A 347 -7.63 -21.47 14.74
N LEU A 348 -7.33 -21.83 15.97
CA LEU A 348 -6.58 -23.02 16.36
C LEU A 348 -7.50 -24.03 17.05
N PHE A 349 -7.06 -25.29 17.12
CA PHE A 349 -7.77 -26.37 17.80
C PHE A 349 -9.22 -26.56 17.32
N ASP A 350 -9.40 -26.64 15.99
CA ASP A 350 -10.72 -26.81 15.36
C ASP A 350 -11.70 -25.68 15.73
N GLY A 351 -11.19 -24.44 15.74
CA GLY A 351 -11.96 -23.24 16.09
C GLY A 351 -12.12 -22.97 17.58
N ARG A 352 -11.54 -23.80 18.47
CA ARG A 352 -11.67 -23.60 19.92
C ARG A 352 -10.84 -22.45 20.47
N LEU A 353 -9.73 -22.08 19.83
CA LEU A 353 -8.94 -20.91 20.18
C LEU A 353 -8.96 -19.94 19.00
N ARG A 354 -9.44 -18.73 19.19
CA ARG A 354 -9.43 -17.68 18.17
C ARG A 354 -8.57 -16.52 18.63
N ILE A 355 -7.61 -16.14 17.81
CA ILE A 355 -6.75 -14.98 17.99
C ILE A 355 -7.18 -13.97 16.94
N SER A 356 -7.54 -12.74 17.33
CA SER A 356 -7.90 -11.68 16.40
C SER A 356 -7.07 -10.44 16.68
N ARG A 357 -6.73 -9.70 15.62
CA ARG A 357 -6.21 -8.34 15.64
C ARG A 357 -7.11 -7.48 14.75
N GLU A 358 -7.52 -6.33 15.25
CA GLU A 358 -8.40 -5.37 14.57
C GLU A 358 -7.79 -3.96 14.63
N GLY A 359 -8.04 -3.13 13.61
CA GLY A 359 -7.63 -1.73 13.55
C GLY A 359 -6.56 -1.38 12.51
N GLY A 360 -6.25 -0.08 12.40
CA GLY A 360 -5.23 0.46 11.48
C GLY A 360 -3.81 0.44 12.05
N PHE A 361 -2.82 0.82 11.24
CA PHE A 361 -1.41 0.90 11.63
C PHE A 361 -0.98 2.29 12.13
N THR A 362 -1.82 3.30 11.88
CA THR A 362 -1.59 4.71 12.19
C THR A 362 -2.52 5.18 13.31
N ASN A 363 -2.12 6.23 14.03
CA ASN A 363 -2.95 6.92 14.99
C ASN A 363 -3.84 7.97 14.29
N THR A 364 -4.64 8.72 15.06
CA THR A 364 -5.56 9.76 14.54
C THR A 364 -4.86 10.96 13.87
N GLN A 365 -3.54 11.01 13.87
CA GLN A 365 -2.69 12.01 13.21
C GLN A 365 -1.90 11.40 12.03
N ASN A 366 -2.29 10.21 11.55
CA ASN A 366 -1.56 9.44 10.54
C ASN A 366 -0.12 9.09 10.93
N GLN A 367 0.21 9.07 12.22
CA GLN A 367 1.53 8.70 12.72
C GLN A 367 1.55 7.25 13.24
N THR A 368 2.63 6.55 12.93
CA THR A 368 2.85 5.17 13.41
C THR A 368 3.46 5.21 14.81
N ASP A 369 2.74 4.71 15.81
CA ASP A 369 3.26 4.54 17.17
C ASP A 369 3.05 3.10 17.66
N VAL A 370 3.78 2.67 18.69
CA VAL A 370 3.76 1.30 19.21
C VAL A 370 2.33 0.85 19.55
N ALA A 371 1.51 1.75 20.07
CA ALA A 371 0.11 1.46 20.38
C ALA A 371 -0.79 1.26 19.13
N SER A 372 -0.52 1.96 18.02
CA SER A 372 -1.26 1.78 16.76
C SER A 372 -0.79 0.53 16.01
N VAL A 373 0.51 0.21 16.07
CA VAL A 373 1.08 -1.00 15.45
C VAL A 373 0.67 -2.28 16.18
N VAL A 374 0.55 -2.25 17.52
CA VAL A 374 0.03 -3.40 18.28
C VAL A 374 -1.46 -3.61 18.00
N GLY A 375 -2.21 -2.52 17.76
CA GLY A 375 -3.63 -2.54 17.41
C GLY A 375 -4.54 -3.06 18.53
N GLU A 376 -5.82 -3.25 18.20
CA GLU A 376 -6.74 -3.97 19.07
C GLU A 376 -6.51 -5.47 18.87
N TRP A 377 -6.49 -6.23 19.95
CA TRP A 377 -6.36 -7.69 19.84
C TRP A 377 -7.31 -8.39 20.79
N THR A 378 -7.73 -9.58 20.40
CA THR A 378 -8.65 -10.44 21.15
C THR A 378 -8.14 -11.87 21.11
N LEU A 379 -8.16 -12.53 22.25
CA LEU A 379 -7.90 -13.95 22.41
C LEU A 379 -9.14 -14.60 23.02
N GLU A 380 -9.80 -15.50 22.29
CA GLU A 380 -11.00 -16.19 22.74
C GLU A 380 -10.78 -17.70 22.77
N TYR A 381 -11.11 -18.35 23.89
CA TYR A 381 -11.01 -19.80 24.04
C TYR A 381 -12.34 -20.42 24.49
N MET A 382 -12.83 -21.42 23.74
CA MET A 382 -14.01 -22.20 24.08
C MET A 382 -13.66 -23.24 25.14
N LEU A 383 -14.08 -22.96 26.38
CA LEU A 383 -13.86 -23.81 27.54
C LEU A 383 -14.76 -25.05 27.52
N SER A 384 -15.99 -24.93 27.00
CA SER A 384 -16.91 -26.05 26.85
C SER A 384 -16.95 -26.59 25.42
N PRO A 385 -17.14 -27.91 25.20
CA PRO A 385 -17.23 -28.50 23.85
C PRO A 385 -18.41 -27.98 23.01
N ASP A 386 -19.43 -27.45 23.68
CA ASP A 386 -20.64 -26.87 23.05
C ASP A 386 -20.53 -25.34 22.86
N GLY A 387 -19.37 -24.74 23.14
CA GLY A 387 -19.11 -23.30 22.93
C GLY A 387 -19.87 -22.35 23.85
N ARG A 388 -20.68 -22.88 24.79
CA ARG A 388 -21.48 -22.10 25.73
C ARG A 388 -20.64 -21.35 26.76
N PHE A 389 -19.49 -21.91 27.13
CA PHE A 389 -18.56 -21.30 28.08
C PHE A 389 -17.30 -20.87 27.35
N ARG A 390 -16.99 -19.57 27.39
CA ARG A 390 -15.86 -18.96 26.67
C ARG A 390 -15.06 -18.06 27.61
N ALA A 391 -13.74 -18.12 27.48
CA ALA A 391 -12.83 -17.15 28.09
C ALA A 391 -12.35 -16.19 27.01
N LYS A 392 -12.35 -14.90 27.28
CA LYS A 392 -11.93 -13.86 26.35
C LYS A 392 -10.95 -12.91 27.03
N MET A 393 -9.78 -12.74 26.45
CA MET A 393 -8.85 -11.65 26.76
C MET A 393 -8.87 -10.66 25.60
N TYR A 394 -8.73 -9.38 25.88
CA TYR A 394 -8.69 -8.38 24.82
C TYR A 394 -7.90 -7.16 25.25
N ASN A 395 -7.42 -6.42 24.26
CA ASN A 395 -6.94 -5.06 24.37
C ASN A 395 -7.68 -4.20 23.34
N LYS A 396 -8.27 -3.09 23.78
CA LYS A 396 -9.02 -2.17 22.93
C LYS A 396 -8.50 -0.74 23.07
N ASN A 397 -8.49 0.01 21.98
CA ASN A 397 -8.16 1.43 22.00
C ASN A 397 -9.45 2.22 22.23
N ASN A 398 -9.60 2.77 23.44
CA ASN A 398 -10.77 3.57 23.76
C ASN A 398 -10.57 5.00 23.26
N GLN A 399 -11.39 5.39 22.28
CA GLN A 399 -11.54 6.77 21.82
C GLN A 399 -12.70 7.40 22.58
N GLY A 400 -12.42 8.19 23.61
CA GLY A 400 -13.45 8.92 24.35
C GLY A 400 -13.98 10.09 23.52
N LEU A 401 -15.31 10.21 23.38
CA LEU A 401 -15.96 11.37 22.74
C LEU A 401 -15.62 12.72 23.42
N LEU A 402 -15.08 12.68 24.65
CA LEU A 402 -14.65 13.85 25.43
C LEU A 402 -13.15 14.18 25.28
N ASN A 403 -12.36 13.34 24.59
CA ASN A 403 -10.91 13.57 24.43
C ASN A 403 -10.57 14.72 23.47
N ASN A 404 -11.52 15.20 22.66
CA ASN A 404 -11.32 16.37 21.79
C ASN A 404 -11.20 17.71 22.55
N VAL A 405 -11.30 17.71 23.88
CA VAL A 405 -11.24 18.92 24.72
C VAL A 405 -9.91 19.03 25.50
N SER A 406 -9.10 17.98 25.57
CA SER A 406 -7.79 18.00 26.24
C SER A 406 -6.64 17.90 25.25
N LEU A 407 -5.70 18.85 25.33
CA LEU A 407 -4.49 18.99 24.49
C LEU A 407 -3.46 17.84 24.64
N THR A 408 -3.86 16.71 25.21
CA THR A 408 -3.05 15.49 25.35
C THR A 408 -3.80 14.35 24.67
N ASN A 409 -3.55 14.17 23.37
CA ASN A 409 -4.08 13.08 22.55
C ASN A 409 -3.45 11.73 22.94
N ALA A 410 -3.71 11.26 24.16
CA ALA A 410 -3.30 9.94 24.58
C ALA A 410 -4.37 8.91 24.16
N THR A 411 -4.03 8.02 23.25
CA THR A 411 -4.81 6.81 22.97
C THR A 411 -4.79 5.93 24.23
N THR A 412 -5.92 5.88 24.95
CA THR A 412 -6.03 5.04 26.15
C THR A 412 -6.36 3.61 25.75
N THR A 413 -5.42 2.69 25.96
CA THR A 413 -5.63 1.25 25.82
C THR A 413 -6.34 0.69 27.04
N THR A 414 -7.28 -0.22 26.83
CA THR A 414 -7.93 -0.97 27.91
C THR A 414 -7.79 -2.46 27.63
N ALA A 415 -7.00 -3.12 28.47
CA ALA A 415 -6.89 -4.56 28.50
C ALA A 415 -7.89 -5.15 29.50
N GLY A 416 -8.50 -6.27 29.15
CA GLY A 416 -9.49 -6.93 29.99
C GLY A 416 -9.54 -8.43 29.79
N PHE A 417 -10.11 -9.11 30.78
CA PHE A 417 -10.46 -10.52 30.72
C PHE A 417 -11.93 -10.69 31.07
N SER A 418 -12.63 -11.57 30.35
CA SER A 418 -14.02 -11.91 30.61
C SER A 418 -14.29 -13.40 30.45
N LEU A 419 -15.27 -13.88 31.21
CA LEU A 419 -15.84 -15.21 31.07
C LEU A 419 -17.28 -15.05 30.58
N LEU A 420 -17.60 -15.63 29.43
CA LEU A 420 -18.93 -15.60 28.85
C LEU A 420 -19.60 -16.97 29.01
N TYR A 421 -20.84 -16.95 29.49
CA TYR A 421 -21.73 -18.10 29.49
C TYR A 421 -23.00 -17.77 28.68
N THR A 422 -23.30 -18.54 27.64
CA THR A 422 -24.48 -18.37 26.80
C THR A 422 -25.35 -19.62 26.86
N GLU A 423 -26.61 -19.49 27.29
CA GLU A 423 -27.57 -20.60 27.37
C GLU A 423 -28.93 -20.17 26.83
N SER A 424 -29.57 -21.04 26.03
CA SER A 424 -30.95 -20.82 25.60
C SER A 424 -31.91 -21.35 26.66
N PHE A 425 -32.84 -20.50 27.09
CA PHE A 425 -33.81 -20.81 28.14
C PHE A 425 -35.23 -20.50 27.69
N SER A 426 -36.18 -21.32 28.15
CA SER A 426 -37.62 -21.08 27.96
C SER A 426 -38.25 -20.39 29.17
N SER A 427 -37.53 -20.37 30.30
CA SER A 427 -37.93 -19.70 31.53
C SER A 427 -36.69 -19.20 32.28
N LEU A 428 -36.79 -18.06 32.97
CA LEU A 428 -35.65 -17.46 33.72
C LEU A 428 -35.06 -18.44 34.77
N GLY A 429 -35.87 -19.39 35.27
CA GLY A 429 -35.43 -20.41 36.23
C GLY A 429 -34.54 -21.50 35.64
N ASP A 430 -34.40 -21.60 34.31
CA ASP A 430 -33.48 -22.53 33.66
C ASP A 430 -32.03 -21.98 33.63
N LEU A 431 -31.87 -20.66 33.76
CA LEU A 431 -30.56 -19.98 33.71
C LEU A 431 -29.72 -20.23 34.98
N ILE A 432 -30.37 -20.50 36.11
CA ILE A 432 -29.74 -20.71 37.42
C ILE A 432 -29.44 -22.21 37.67
N LYS A 433 -30.02 -23.13 36.89
CA LYS A 433 -29.81 -24.59 37.05
C LYS A 433 -28.53 -25.05 36.36
N PHE A 434 -27.39 -24.48 36.74
CA PHE A 434 -26.07 -24.97 36.33
C PHE A 434 -25.92 -26.46 36.68
N GLY A 435 -25.61 -27.29 35.67
CA GLY A 435 -25.07 -28.65 35.88
C GLY A 435 -26.03 -29.84 35.90
N LYS A 436 -27.36 -29.69 35.79
CA LYS A 436 -28.24 -30.88 35.71
C LYS A 436 -28.37 -31.38 34.27
N LYS A 437 -27.58 -32.42 33.92
CA LYS A 437 -27.77 -33.24 32.70
C LYS A 437 -29.26 -33.56 32.52
N LYS A 438 -29.89 -33.03 31.46
CA LYS A 438 -31.22 -33.47 31.00
C LYS A 438 -31.13 -34.97 30.71
N LYS A 439 -31.63 -35.82 31.62
CA LYS A 439 -31.87 -37.24 31.35
C LYS A 439 -32.77 -37.34 30.11
N LYS A 440 -32.27 -37.98 29.04
CA LYS A 440 -33.05 -38.28 27.83
C LYS A 440 -34.36 -38.96 28.24
N ARG A 441 -35.48 -38.25 28.13
CA ARG A 441 -36.82 -38.83 28.24
C ARG A 441 -37.06 -39.64 26.96
N LYS A 442 -37.06 -40.98 27.09
CA LYS A 442 -37.56 -41.90 26.04
C LYS A 442 -38.98 -41.45 25.65
N LYS A 443 -39.19 -41.13 24.37
CA LYS A 443 -40.52 -40.90 23.80
C LYS A 443 -41.34 -42.18 23.96
N ARG A 444 -42.41 -42.10 24.75
CA ARG A 444 -43.49 -43.07 24.81
C ARG A 444 -44.44 -42.75 23.66
N ASN A 445 -44.73 -43.74 22.82
CA ASN A 445 -45.77 -43.69 21.80
C ASN A 445 -47.13 -43.38 22.44
N SER A 446 -47.83 -42.38 21.92
CA SER A 446 -49.29 -42.30 22.01
C SER A 446 -49.83 -41.81 20.66
N LYS A 447 -50.47 -42.74 19.95
CA LYS A 447 -51.34 -42.50 18.80
C LYS A 447 -52.43 -41.50 19.22
N SER A 448 -52.66 -40.46 18.42
CA SER A 448 -53.93 -39.74 18.39
C SER A 448 -54.39 -39.62 16.94
N THR A 449 -55.38 -40.45 16.64
CA THR A 449 -56.32 -40.46 15.52
C THR A 449 -56.66 -39.06 15.00
N GLN A 450 -56.42 -38.81 13.72
CA GLN A 450 -57.07 -37.73 12.96
C GLN A 450 -58.33 -38.31 12.30
N SER A 451 -59.49 -37.88 12.79
CA SER A 451 -60.80 -38.06 12.17
C SER A 451 -61.12 -36.91 11.22
N LEU A 452 -61.57 -37.25 10.01
CA LEU A 452 -62.07 -36.36 8.96
C LEU A 452 -63.25 -35.48 9.42
N PRO A 453 -63.43 -34.28 8.83
CA PRO A 453 -64.74 -33.61 8.83
C PRO A 453 -65.66 -34.16 7.74
N LYS A 454 -66.92 -34.40 8.12
CA LYS A 454 -68.03 -34.86 7.26
C LYS A 454 -68.58 -33.73 6.38
N ASN A 455 -68.92 -34.13 5.16
CA ASN A 455 -69.60 -33.41 4.09
C ASN A 455 -71.08 -33.09 4.42
N LYS A 456 -71.59 -31.92 4.04
CA LYS A 456 -73.03 -31.61 3.92
C LYS A 456 -73.35 -31.28 2.44
N LYS A 457 -74.22 -32.11 1.87
CA LYS A 457 -74.71 -32.12 0.47
C LYS A 457 -75.38 -30.81 0.06
N THR A 458 -75.25 -30.41 -1.22
CA THR A 458 -76.38 -30.04 -2.10
C THR A 458 -76.02 -30.30 -3.59
N LYS A 459 -76.96 -30.94 -4.30
CA LYS A 459 -77.21 -31.14 -5.76
C LYS A 459 -76.42 -30.24 -6.74
N LYS A 460 -76.01 -30.64 -7.95
CA LYS A 460 -76.75 -31.32 -9.04
C LYS A 460 -75.79 -31.61 -10.24
N GLN A 461 -76.06 -32.69 -10.99
CA GLN A 461 -75.81 -32.93 -12.44
C GLN A 461 -74.43 -33.29 -13.03
N ARG A 462 -74.40 -34.55 -13.57
CA ARG A 462 -73.93 -35.02 -14.90
C ARG A 462 -72.44 -34.80 -15.24
N LYS A 463 -71.64 -35.74 -15.75
CA LYS A 463 -71.83 -36.91 -16.64
C LYS A 463 -70.45 -37.66 -16.70
N THR A 464 -70.47 -38.99 -16.88
CA THR A 464 -69.58 -39.88 -17.70
C THR A 464 -68.05 -39.54 -17.81
N ASP A 465 -67.04 -40.40 -17.60
CA ASP A 465 -66.75 -41.81 -17.94
C ASP A 465 -65.57 -42.32 -17.06
N LYS A 466 -65.58 -43.51 -16.45
CA LYS A 466 -65.10 -44.84 -16.92
C LYS A 466 -63.69 -44.91 -17.54
N ALA A 467 -62.71 -45.42 -16.77
CA ALA A 467 -61.75 -46.50 -17.11
C ALA A 467 -60.73 -46.69 -15.95
N THR A 468 -60.85 -47.72 -15.08
CA THR A 468 -60.05 -48.98 -15.07
C THR A 468 -58.52 -48.81 -15.17
N ASP A 469 -57.85 -48.67 -14.02
CA ASP A 469 -57.05 -49.70 -13.28
C ASP A 469 -56.47 -50.91 -14.08
N PRO A 470 -55.47 -51.65 -13.56
CA PRO A 470 -54.05 -51.32 -13.38
C PRO A 470 -53.12 -52.50 -13.80
N LYS A 471 -51.85 -52.50 -13.31
CA LYS A 471 -50.83 -53.59 -13.27
C LYS A 471 -49.91 -53.64 -14.51
N THR A 472 -48.60 -53.95 -14.43
CA THR A 472 -47.78 -54.68 -13.44
C THR A 472 -46.29 -54.41 -13.78
N ILE A 473 -45.43 -54.10 -12.80
CA ILE A 473 -44.30 -54.93 -12.30
C ILE A 473 -43.36 -55.52 -13.38
N ASN A 474 -42.09 -55.09 -13.44
CA ASN A 474 -40.90 -55.91 -13.09
C ASN A 474 -39.56 -55.24 -13.49
N HIS A 475 -38.57 -55.50 -12.62
CA HIS A 475 -37.11 -55.34 -12.72
C HIS A 475 -36.45 -53.98 -12.53
#